data_AF-A0A959RNR4-F1
#
_entry.id   AF-A0A959RNR4-F1
#
_cell.length_a   1.000
_cell.length_b   1.000
_cell.length_c   1.000
_cell.angle_alpha   90.00
_cell.angle_beta   90.00
_cell.angle_gamma   90.00
#
_symmetry.space_group_name_H-M   'P 1'
#
loop_
_entity.id
_entity.type
_entity.pdbx_description
1 polymer ?
#
loop_
_entity_poly.entity_id
_entity_poly.type
_entity_poly.pdbx_seq_one_letter_code
_entity_poly.pdbx_strand_id
1 'polypeptide(L)'
;MYLLALAMLYSDFAVAQYSNYTSADLNMPDHDAKPYYFGMTIGISSARFQTELHPRFLEDDSVFVAEPTNSGGFALGLSATARISDRFQLRFNPQLLFIDRSIFYHLKHPDLDGLTEVTKNVES
;
A
#
# COMPACT_ATOMS: atom_id res chain seq x y z
N MET A 1 55.91 -13.26 29.02
CA MET A 1 55.91 -11.93 28.38
C MET A 1 54.81 -11.79 27.31
N TYR A 2 54.53 -12.81 26.48
CA TYR A 2 53.44 -12.75 25.49
C TYR A 2 52.00 -12.82 26.06
N LEU A 3 51.79 -13.49 27.21
CA LEU A 3 50.47 -13.67 27.82
C LEU A 3 49.86 -12.37 28.39
N LEU A 4 50.70 -11.45 28.89
CA LEU A 4 50.26 -10.14 29.38
C LEU A 4 49.87 -9.19 28.23
N ALA A 5 50.57 -9.29 27.09
CA ALA A 5 50.26 -8.49 25.90
C ALA A 5 48.92 -8.91 25.24
N LEU A 6 48.57 -10.20 25.29
CA LEU A 6 47.28 -10.70 24.78
C LEU A 6 46.10 -10.22 25.65
N ALA A 7 46.28 -10.12 26.97
CA ALA A 7 45.26 -9.64 27.90
C ALA A 7 44.96 -8.15 27.74
N MET A 8 45.97 -7.34 27.39
CA MET A 8 45.80 -5.91 27.12
C MET A 8 45.06 -5.62 25.80
N LEU A 9 45.12 -6.53 24.82
CA LEU A 9 44.37 -6.39 23.56
C LEU A 9 42.88 -6.76 23.68
N TYR A 10 42.47 -7.41 24.77
CA TYR A 10 41.07 -7.75 25.03
C TYR A 10 40.33 -6.69 25.89
N SER A 11 41.03 -5.72 26.49
CA SER A 11 40.44 -4.75 27.42
C SER A 11 39.79 -3.53 26.76
N ASP A 12 39.89 -3.36 25.44
CA ASP A 12 39.44 -2.13 24.74
C ASP A 12 37.97 -2.16 24.25
N PHE A 13 37.19 -3.19 24.57
CA PHE A 13 35.77 -3.29 24.17
C PHE A 13 34.76 -2.91 25.27
N ALA A 14 35.15 -2.05 26.21
CA ALA A 14 34.23 -1.56 27.26
C ALA A 14 34.05 -0.04 27.19
N VAL A 15 33.69 0.49 26.02
CA VAL A 15 33.02 1.80 25.94
C VAL A 15 31.55 1.55 26.27
N ALA A 16 31.24 1.63 27.57
CA ALA A 16 29.87 1.78 28.03
C ALA A 16 29.25 2.97 27.30
N GLN A 17 28.07 2.76 26.72
CA GLN A 17 27.29 3.80 26.07
C GLN A 17 26.91 4.84 27.12
N TYR A 18 27.68 5.92 27.24
CA TYR A 18 27.18 7.14 27.83
C TYR A 18 26.02 7.59 26.95
N SER A 19 24.81 7.30 27.39
CA SER A 19 23.61 7.96 26.90
C SER A 19 23.75 9.44 27.23
N ASN A 20 24.36 10.19 26.33
CA ASN A 20 24.13 11.61 26.26
C ASN A 20 22.65 11.73 25.90
N TYR A 21 21.80 11.92 26.91
CA TYR A 21 20.49 12.53 26.72
C TYR A 21 20.76 13.96 26.25
N THR A 22 21.18 14.13 25.00
CA THR A 22 20.79 15.30 24.24
C THR A 22 19.29 15.33 24.40
N SER A 23 18.77 16.36 25.06
CA SER A 23 17.35 16.70 25.03
C SER A 23 17.00 16.95 23.57
N ALA A 24 16.84 15.87 22.81
CA ALA A 24 16.29 15.91 21.48
C ALA A 24 14.90 16.45 21.70
N ASP A 25 14.67 17.67 21.23
CA ASP A 25 13.36 18.29 21.29
C ASP A 25 12.37 17.31 20.65
N LEU A 26 11.51 16.74 21.49
CA LEU A 26 10.60 15.68 21.05
C LEU A 26 9.59 16.34 20.13
N ASN A 27 9.49 15.86 18.89
CA ASN A 27 8.47 16.35 17.98
C ASN A 27 7.09 15.97 18.53
N MET A 28 6.30 16.98 18.90
CA MET A 28 4.95 16.85 19.46
C MET A 28 4.89 15.99 20.74
N PRO A 29 5.50 16.45 21.86
CA PRO A 29 5.58 15.66 23.09
C PRO A 29 4.20 15.38 23.70
N ASP A 30 3.24 16.27 23.48
CA ASP A 30 1.86 16.17 23.99
C ASP A 30 0.88 15.60 22.97
N HIS A 31 1.35 14.93 21.90
CA HIS A 31 0.47 14.36 20.87
C HIS A 31 -0.59 13.42 21.48
N ASP A 32 -0.19 12.60 22.44
CA ASP A 32 -1.05 11.58 23.05
C ASP A 32 -2.14 12.17 23.95
N ALA A 33 -1.95 13.40 24.44
CA ALA A 33 -2.92 14.12 25.26
C ALA A 33 -4.02 14.81 24.43
N LYS A 34 -3.89 14.82 23.08
CA LYS A 34 -4.84 15.53 22.23
C LYS A 34 -6.20 14.81 22.21
N PRO A 35 -7.32 15.53 22.43
CA PRO A 35 -8.66 14.94 22.36
C PRO A 35 -9.04 14.53 20.92
N TYR A 36 -8.45 15.18 19.91
CA TYR A 36 -8.59 14.78 18.51
C TYR A 36 -7.34 15.16 17.70
N TYR A 37 -7.07 14.41 16.64
CA TYR A 37 -6.03 14.72 15.65
C TYR A 37 -6.43 14.25 14.26
N PHE A 38 -5.93 14.96 13.24
CA PHE A 38 -6.16 14.66 11.83
C PHE A 38 -4.84 14.29 11.16
N GLY A 39 -4.89 13.34 10.24
CA GLY A 39 -3.75 12.95 9.41
C GLY A 39 -4.19 12.70 7.97
N MET A 40 -3.24 12.68 7.06
CA MET A 40 -3.46 12.34 5.66
C MET A 40 -2.68 11.08 5.30
N THR A 41 -3.23 10.26 4.43
CA THR A 41 -2.60 9.03 3.95
C THR A 41 -2.50 9.09 2.45
N ILE A 42 -1.34 8.72 1.92
CA ILE A 42 -1.12 8.51 0.49
C ILE A 42 -0.72 7.05 0.33
N GLY A 43 -1.43 6.32 -0.50
CA GLY A 43 -1.21 4.90 -0.75
C GLY A 43 -1.11 4.62 -2.25
N ILE A 44 -0.42 3.54 -2.59
CA ILE A 44 -0.42 2.96 -3.93
C ILE A 44 -1.24 1.68 -3.84
N SER A 45 -2.14 1.48 -4.79
CA SER A 45 -3.02 0.32 -4.84
C SER A 45 -2.88 -0.39 -6.18
N SER A 46 -3.05 -1.71 -6.17
CA SER A 46 -3.18 -2.53 -7.37
C SER A 46 -4.47 -3.32 -7.26
N ALA A 47 -5.30 -3.28 -8.29
CA ALA A 47 -6.57 -3.98 -8.33
C ALA A 47 -6.68 -4.81 -9.61
N ARG A 48 -7.43 -5.91 -9.53
CA ARG A 48 -7.76 -6.78 -10.66
C ARG A 48 -9.24 -7.12 -10.59
N PHE A 49 -9.91 -7.22 -11.73
CA PHE A 49 -11.23 -7.85 -11.77
C PHE A 49 -11.10 -9.37 -11.57
N GLN A 50 -12.08 -9.95 -10.88
CA GLN A 50 -12.31 -11.38 -10.90
C GLN A 50 -13.40 -11.67 -11.92
N THR A 51 -13.05 -12.38 -12.99
CA THR A 51 -13.99 -12.74 -14.05
C THR A 51 -14.48 -14.17 -13.87
N GLU A 52 -15.78 -14.38 -14.05
CA GLU A 52 -16.38 -15.71 -14.20
C GLU A 52 -17.02 -15.78 -15.59
N LEU A 53 -16.59 -16.73 -16.41
CA LEU A 53 -17.11 -16.94 -17.75
C LEU A 53 -18.22 -17.98 -17.72
N HIS A 54 -19.27 -17.75 -18.50
CA HIS A 54 -20.36 -18.72 -18.63
C HIS A 54 -19.85 -20.01 -19.29
N PRO A 55 -20.35 -21.22 -18.94
CA PRO A 55 -19.87 -22.48 -19.53
C PRO A 55 -19.95 -22.57 -21.06
N ARG A 56 -20.88 -21.81 -21.66
CA ARG A 56 -21.08 -21.71 -23.12
C ARG A 56 -20.37 -20.52 -23.78
N PHE A 57 -19.48 -19.83 -23.05
CA PHE A 57 -18.79 -18.64 -23.53
C PHE A 57 -18.04 -18.87 -24.85
N LEU A 58 -17.40 -20.04 -25.01
CA LEU A 58 -16.66 -20.38 -26.22
C LEU A 58 -17.53 -20.88 -27.38
N GLU A 59 -18.81 -21.18 -27.13
CA GLU A 59 -19.70 -21.81 -28.13
C GLU A 59 -20.45 -20.76 -28.97
N ASP A 60 -20.89 -19.67 -28.35
CA ASP A 60 -21.82 -18.71 -28.96
C ASP A 60 -21.25 -17.29 -29.12
N ASP A 61 -20.12 -16.96 -28.50
CA ASP A 61 -19.61 -15.58 -28.44
C ASP A 61 -18.59 -15.25 -29.55
N SER A 62 -18.48 -13.96 -29.89
CA SER A 62 -17.45 -13.41 -30.78
C SER A 62 -16.12 -13.15 -30.07
N VAL A 63 -16.05 -13.38 -28.76
CA VAL A 63 -14.88 -13.17 -27.90
C VAL A 63 -14.27 -14.52 -27.52
N PHE A 64 -12.99 -14.72 -27.83
CA PHE A 64 -12.23 -15.93 -27.47
C PHE A 64 -11.62 -15.87 -26.08
N VAL A 65 -11.17 -14.69 -25.66
CA VAL A 65 -10.48 -14.48 -24.37
C VAL A 65 -10.97 -13.17 -23.76
N ALA A 66 -11.30 -13.20 -22.47
CA ALA A 66 -11.61 -12.03 -21.66
C ALA A 66 -10.78 -12.10 -20.37
N GLU A 67 -9.57 -11.54 -20.44
CA GLU A 67 -8.62 -11.58 -19.34
C GLU A 67 -8.60 -10.25 -18.58
N PRO A 68 -8.91 -10.25 -17.27
CA PRO A 68 -8.81 -9.04 -16.48
C PRO A 68 -7.32 -8.70 -16.26
N THR A 69 -6.95 -7.46 -16.54
CA THR A 69 -5.58 -6.98 -16.31
C THR A 69 -5.45 -6.44 -14.88
N ASN A 70 -4.22 -6.48 -14.35
CA ASN A 70 -3.91 -5.74 -13.13
C ASN A 70 -3.80 -4.27 -13.48
N SER A 71 -4.45 -3.43 -12.70
CA SER A 71 -4.40 -2.00 -12.90
C SER A 71 -3.95 -1.31 -11.62
N GLY A 72 -2.93 -0.47 -11.77
CA GLY A 72 -2.39 0.33 -10.69
C GLY A 72 -3.24 1.58 -10.45
N GLY A 73 -3.17 2.09 -9.24
CA GLY A 73 -3.77 3.37 -8.88
C GLY A 73 -3.21 3.90 -7.57
N PHE A 74 -3.75 5.02 -7.12
CA PHE A 74 -3.35 5.66 -5.88
C PHE A 74 -4.56 5.93 -4.99
N ALA A 75 -4.32 5.97 -3.69
CA ALA A 75 -5.32 6.24 -2.68
C ALA A 75 -4.94 7.48 -1.87
N LEU A 76 -5.90 8.38 -1.67
CA LEU A 76 -5.77 9.53 -0.79
C LEU A 76 -6.76 9.38 0.35
N GLY A 77 -6.25 9.21 1.56
CA GLY A 77 -7.03 9.08 2.78
C GLY A 77 -6.96 10.34 3.62
N LEU A 78 -8.10 10.75 4.17
CA LEU A 78 -8.13 11.64 5.32
C LEU A 78 -8.42 10.78 6.54
N SER A 79 -7.69 10.99 7.62
CA SER A 79 -7.85 10.28 8.88
C SER A 79 -8.15 11.27 9.99
N ALA A 80 -9.14 10.94 10.81
CA ALA A 80 -9.48 11.66 12.02
C ALA A 80 -9.53 10.66 13.17
N THR A 81 -8.85 10.96 14.26
CA THR A 81 -8.92 10.17 15.49
C THR A 81 -9.43 11.05 16.60
N ALA A 82 -10.44 10.58 17.32
CA ALA A 82 -10.98 11.21 18.51
C ALA A 82 -10.76 10.31 19.73
N ARG A 83 -10.17 10.86 20.78
CA ARG A 83 -10.01 10.21 22.08
C ARG A 83 -11.24 10.52 22.92
N ILE A 84 -12.04 9.48 23.19
CA ILE A 84 -13.23 9.60 24.05
C ILE A 84 -12.83 9.43 25.52
N SER A 85 -11.85 8.55 25.79
CA SER A 85 -11.26 8.35 27.10
C SER A 85 -9.83 7.81 26.97
N ASP A 86 -9.14 7.58 28.09
CA ASP A 86 -7.78 7.05 28.11
C ASP A 86 -7.64 5.62 27.56
N ARG A 87 -8.77 4.94 27.34
CA ARG A 87 -8.81 3.56 26.84
C ARG A 87 -9.60 3.40 25.55
N PHE A 88 -10.31 4.44 25.11
CA PHE A 88 -11.20 4.37 23.94
C PHE A 88 -10.92 5.50 22.96
N GLN A 89 -10.66 5.12 21.71
CA GLN A 89 -10.46 6.02 20.58
C GLN A 89 -11.37 5.61 19.43
N LEU A 90 -12.00 6.60 18.80
CA LEU A 90 -12.76 6.45 17.57
C LEU A 90 -11.90 6.92 16.40
N ARG A 91 -11.86 6.14 15.32
CA ARG A 91 -11.14 6.49 14.09
C ARG A 91 -12.10 6.56 12.91
N PHE A 92 -12.02 7.66 12.18
CA PHE A 92 -12.72 7.87 10.93
C PHE A 92 -11.68 8.01 9.82
N ASN A 93 -11.76 7.20 8.77
CA ASN A 93 -10.76 7.15 7.70
C ASN A 93 -11.45 7.07 6.32
N PRO A 94 -12.02 8.18 5.82
CA PRO A 94 -12.48 8.26 4.45
C PRO A 94 -11.29 8.21 3.49
N GLN A 95 -11.40 7.34 2.48
CA GLN A 95 -10.39 7.19 1.44
C GLN A 95 -11.01 7.38 0.05
N LEU A 96 -10.30 8.10 -0.81
CA LEU A 96 -10.57 8.25 -2.23
C LEU A 96 -9.58 7.36 -2.98
N LEU A 97 -10.09 6.40 -3.75
CA LEU A 97 -9.28 5.52 -4.58
C LEU A 97 -9.42 5.95 -6.03
N PHE A 98 -8.29 6.28 -6.65
CA PHE A 98 -8.18 6.56 -8.07
C PHE A 98 -7.53 5.36 -8.73
N ILE A 99 -8.35 4.48 -9.28
CA ILE A 99 -7.93 3.23 -9.92
C ILE A 99 -8.71 3.08 -11.21
N ASP A 100 -8.00 3.02 -12.33
CA ASP A 100 -8.57 2.56 -13.59
C ASP A 100 -8.51 1.04 -13.62
N ARG A 101 -9.47 0.36 -14.25
CA ARG A 101 -9.45 -1.10 -14.40
C ARG A 101 -9.72 -1.45 -15.85
N SER A 102 -8.97 -2.40 -16.42
CA SER A 102 -9.18 -2.81 -17.81
C SER A 102 -9.33 -4.32 -17.96
N ILE A 103 -9.99 -4.70 -19.06
CA ILE A 103 -10.14 -6.09 -19.47
C ILE A 103 -9.56 -6.18 -20.88
N PHE A 104 -8.67 -7.16 -21.06
CA PHE A 104 -8.12 -7.53 -22.34
C PHE A 104 -9.06 -8.52 -23.03
N TYR A 105 -9.46 -8.19 -24.25
CA TYR A 105 -10.31 -9.02 -25.09
C TYR A 105 -9.54 -9.50 -26.31
N HIS A 106 -9.68 -10.79 -26.62
CA HIS A 106 -9.28 -11.36 -27.89
C HIS A 106 -10.54 -11.72 -28.68
N LEU A 107 -10.75 -11.07 -29.81
CA LEU A 107 -11.94 -11.19 -30.65
C LEU A 107 -11.72 -12.22 -31.77
N LYS A 108 -12.81 -12.88 -32.19
CA LYS A 108 -12.86 -13.82 -33.31
C LYS A 108 -12.87 -13.12 -34.67
N HIS A 109 -13.45 -11.94 -34.72
CA HIS A 109 -13.47 -11.09 -35.89
C HIS A 109 -12.83 -9.74 -35.55
N PRO A 110 -12.17 -9.09 -36.52
CA PRO A 110 -11.62 -7.77 -36.31
C PRO A 110 -12.71 -6.77 -35.92
N ASP A 111 -12.38 -5.91 -34.96
CA ASP A 111 -13.22 -4.77 -34.56
C ASP A 111 -13.24 -3.69 -35.68
N LEU A 112 -13.96 -2.58 -35.46
CA LEU A 112 -14.06 -1.44 -36.38
C LEU A 112 -12.71 -0.91 -36.89
N ASP A 113 -11.66 -1.04 -36.08
CA ASP A 113 -10.28 -0.63 -36.42
C ASP A 113 -9.43 -1.75 -37.07
N GLY A 114 -10.02 -2.93 -37.34
CA GLY A 114 -9.32 -4.05 -37.95
C GLY A 114 -8.52 -4.94 -36.99
N LEU A 115 -8.59 -4.67 -35.69
CA LEU A 115 -7.80 -5.36 -34.65
C LEU A 115 -8.60 -6.48 -33.98
N THR A 116 -7.94 -7.59 -33.69
CA THR A 116 -8.50 -8.72 -32.92
C THR A 116 -8.14 -8.66 -31.44
N GLU A 117 -7.17 -7.84 -31.05
CA GLU A 117 -6.76 -7.62 -29.66
C GLU A 117 -7.22 -6.23 -29.22
N VAL A 118 -8.08 -6.18 -28.21
CA VAL A 118 -8.69 -4.93 -27.75
C VAL A 118 -8.63 -4.88 -26.22
N THR A 119 -7.95 -3.88 -25.67
CA THR A 119 -8.00 -3.58 -24.24
C THR A 119 -9.05 -2.52 -24.00
N LYS A 120 -10.07 -2.84 -23.19
CA LYS A 120 -11.12 -1.90 -22.84
C LYS A 120 -11.00 -1.47 -21.39
N ASN A 121 -10.91 -0.17 -21.17
CA ASN A 121 -11.02 0.41 -19.82
C ASN A 121 -12.47 0.38 -19.38
N VAL A 122 -12.71 -0.11 -18.17
CA VAL A 122 -14.01 -0.10 -17.52
C VAL A 122 -13.98 1.04 -16.51
N GLU A 123 -14.53 2.18 -16.92
CA GLU A 123 -14.72 3.34 -16.05
C GLU A 123 -15.84 3.05 -15.03
N SER A 124 -15.69 3.56 -13.80
CA SER A 124 -16.70 3.46 -12.72
C SER A 124 -17.39 4.79 -12.49
#